data_AF-A0A7D6BLK7-F1
#
_entry.id   AF-A0A7D6BLK7-F1
#
_cell.length_a   1.000
_cell.length_b   1.000
_cell.length_c   1.000
_cell.angle_alpha   90.00
_cell.angle_beta   90.00
_cell.angle_gamma   90.00
#
_symmetry.space_group_name_H-M   'P 1'
#
loop_
_entity.id
_entity.type
_entity.pdbx_description
1 polymer ?
#
loop_
_entity_poly.entity_id
_entity_poly.type
_entity_poly.pdbx_seq_one_letter_code
_entity_poly.pdbx_strand_id
1 'polypeptide(L)'
;MKCSHLILLLLLMSSSFAVNTDEVNLFIKNYLAENESFTTTYFDLPNESYCIVRINNEESFILHIPPNGSIGMLATKEGIKEALLTYYSIYGVTKEKLDLNVSHADELLSLIDSYNQSRAKEFECKSYLGIDKLACTDFETCLKACSTPICRDLRTAGGERFITSLWALSNQSSRIDSDLLALAGKLGSNPRLDTPESVDGLTKLLDDLMDSSAEVKANGLFNQPGICYPVEYGLDYLVQAKRILLRRRLCFDFLALDENVERIFTNTMIRVSMKKVREENATQIPANNSATSTEFLSGVVNSPLAWAVPVLAIAAFFIVKAMRKGR
;
A
#
# COMPACT_ATOMS: atom_id res chain seq x y z
N MET A 1 47.17 -5.02 -14.36
CA MET A 1 46.55 -4.20 -13.28
C MET A 1 45.54 -3.19 -13.86
N LYS A 2 44.41 -3.64 -14.44
CA LYS A 2 43.38 -2.75 -15.04
C LYS A 2 41.93 -3.01 -14.58
N CYS A 3 41.67 -4.05 -13.78
CA CYS A 3 40.32 -4.34 -13.25
C CYS A 3 39.95 -3.59 -11.96
N SER A 4 40.92 -3.00 -11.25
CA SER A 4 40.64 -2.36 -9.94
C SER A 4 39.98 -0.98 -10.06
N HIS A 5 40.03 -0.33 -11.22
CA HIS A 5 39.41 0.99 -11.43
C HIS A 5 37.96 0.89 -11.92
N LEU A 6 37.57 -0.23 -12.54
CA LEU A 6 36.19 -0.46 -12.99
C LEU A 6 35.25 -0.75 -11.81
N ILE A 7 35.74 -1.50 -10.80
CA ILE A 7 34.98 -1.81 -9.57
C ILE A 7 34.76 -0.54 -8.74
N LEU A 8 35.74 0.37 -8.68
CA LEU A 8 35.61 1.63 -7.96
C LEU A 8 34.60 2.59 -8.64
N LEU A 9 34.55 2.60 -9.98
CA LEU A 9 33.56 3.38 -10.74
C LEU A 9 32.14 2.80 -10.62
N LEU A 10 31.99 1.47 -10.53
CA LEU A 10 30.71 0.80 -10.26
C LEU A 10 30.23 0.99 -8.80
N LEU A 11 31.15 1.15 -7.85
CA LEU A 11 30.84 1.48 -6.44
C LEU A 11 30.56 2.98 -6.22
N LEU A 12 31.08 3.86 -7.08
CA LEU A 12 30.80 5.31 -7.04
C LEU A 12 29.51 5.68 -7.80
N MET A 13 29.05 4.86 -8.73
CA MET A 13 27.73 5.03 -9.37
C MET A 13 26.57 4.54 -8.51
N SER A 14 26.85 3.84 -7.41
CA SER A 14 25.87 3.39 -6.41
C SER A 14 25.88 4.21 -5.12
N SER A 15 26.57 5.36 -5.09
CA SER A 15 26.21 6.45 -4.17
C SER A 15 24.94 7.12 -4.68
N SER A 16 23.88 6.32 -4.80
CA SER A 16 22.51 6.79 -4.92
C SER A 16 22.27 7.73 -3.75
N PHE A 17 21.80 8.94 -4.04
CA PHE A 17 21.37 9.88 -3.03
C PHE A 17 20.42 9.14 -2.09
N ALA A 18 20.86 8.86 -0.87
CA ALA A 18 19.98 8.33 0.15
C ALA A 18 19.04 9.47 0.52
N VAL A 19 17.92 9.57 -0.21
CA VAL A 19 16.84 10.49 0.13
C VAL A 19 16.49 10.19 1.57
N ASN A 20 16.70 11.16 2.46
CA ASN A 20 16.37 11.02 3.86
C ASN A 20 14.84 10.93 3.97
N THR A 21 14.32 9.71 4.01
CA THR A 21 12.87 9.44 4.03
C THR A 21 12.19 10.15 5.20
N ASP A 22 12.91 10.37 6.30
CA ASP A 22 12.38 11.07 7.47
C ASP A 22 12.15 12.55 7.19
N GLU A 23 13.06 13.22 6.47
CA GLU A 23 12.91 14.62 6.07
C GLU A 23 11.74 14.80 5.10
N VAL A 24 11.58 13.88 4.14
CA VAL A 24 10.43 13.88 3.22
C VAL A 24 9.12 13.67 3.98
N ASN A 25 9.09 12.72 4.91
CA ASN A 25 7.92 12.47 5.74
C ASN A 25 7.56 13.67 6.63
N LEU A 26 8.55 14.33 7.24
CA LEU A 26 8.38 15.56 8.01
C LEU A 26 7.87 16.70 7.13
N PHE A 27 8.42 16.85 5.92
CA PHE A 27 7.97 17.84 4.96
C PHE A 27 6.50 17.64 4.61
N ILE A 28 6.10 16.42 4.23
CA ILE A 28 4.73 16.08 3.84
C ILE A 28 3.75 16.32 4.98
N LYS A 29 4.09 15.95 6.22
CA LYS A 29 3.23 16.14 7.41
C LYS A 29 2.78 17.58 7.61
N ASN A 30 3.58 18.56 7.20
CA ASN A 30 3.21 19.98 7.28
C ASN A 30 2.04 20.36 6.34
N TYR A 31 1.73 19.53 5.36
CA TYR A 31 0.70 19.75 4.35
C TYR A 31 -0.53 18.85 4.53
N LEU A 32 -0.53 17.90 5.47
CA LEU A 32 -1.65 16.98 5.69
C LEU A 32 -2.73 17.58 6.59
N ALA A 33 -3.99 17.27 6.32
CA ALA A 33 -5.11 17.48 7.25
C ALA A 33 -4.98 16.57 8.48
N GLU A 34 -5.73 16.88 9.54
CA GLU A 34 -5.86 15.95 10.67
C GLU A 34 -6.46 14.63 10.18
N ASN A 35 -5.86 13.51 10.59
CA ASN A 35 -6.25 12.14 10.21
C ASN A 35 -6.02 11.73 8.74
N GLU A 36 -5.34 12.55 7.93
CA GLU A 36 -4.90 12.09 6.61
C GLU A 36 -3.67 11.19 6.71
N SER A 37 -3.68 10.13 5.91
CA SER A 37 -2.53 9.27 5.67
C SER A 37 -2.01 9.46 4.25
N PHE A 38 -0.73 9.17 4.05
CA PHE A 38 -0.08 9.33 2.76
C PHE A 38 0.80 8.14 2.42
N THR A 39 1.01 7.94 1.13
CA THR A 39 2.03 7.05 0.57
C THR A 39 2.89 7.82 -0.42
N THR A 40 4.11 7.35 -0.65
CA THR A 40 5.09 8.00 -1.52
C THR A 40 5.60 7.04 -2.58
N THR A 41 5.90 7.57 -3.77
CA THR A 41 6.59 6.84 -4.83
C THR A 41 7.74 7.70 -5.33
N TYR A 42 8.95 7.20 -5.14
CA TYR A 42 10.18 7.87 -5.56
C TYR A 42 10.57 7.48 -6.97
N PHE A 43 11.12 8.44 -7.72
CA PHE A 43 11.76 8.19 -8.99
C PHE A 43 12.88 9.20 -9.22
N ASP A 44 13.96 8.75 -9.85
CA ASP A 44 15.17 9.55 -10.01
C ASP A 44 15.36 9.97 -11.46
N LEU A 45 15.87 11.19 -11.62
CA LEU A 45 16.46 11.73 -12.83
C LEU A 45 17.97 11.91 -12.62
N PRO A 46 18.76 12.04 -13.71
CA PRO A 46 20.18 12.37 -13.58
C PRO A 46 20.34 13.69 -12.81
N ASN A 47 20.82 13.59 -11.57
CA ASN A 47 21.04 14.68 -10.60
C ASN A 47 19.79 15.24 -9.89
N GLU A 48 18.63 14.62 -9.95
CA GLU A 48 17.44 15.08 -9.21
C GLU A 48 16.58 13.90 -8.80
N SER A 49 15.94 13.98 -7.64
CA SER A 49 14.96 12.98 -7.20
C SER A 49 13.58 13.61 -7.10
N TYR A 50 12.57 12.84 -7.46
CA TYR A 50 11.18 13.24 -7.42
C TYR A 50 10.39 12.28 -6.54
N CYS A 51 9.33 12.78 -5.91
CA CYS A 51 8.46 11.97 -5.08
C CYS A 51 6.99 12.32 -5.34
N ILE A 52 6.22 11.35 -5.86
CA ILE A 52 4.77 11.47 -6.00
C ILE A 52 4.15 11.15 -4.64
N VAL A 53 3.38 12.09 -4.10
CA VAL A 53 2.67 11.92 -2.83
C VAL A 53 1.21 11.62 -3.11
N ARG A 54 0.73 10.50 -2.59
CA ARG A 54 -0.68 10.11 -2.63
C ARG A 54 -1.32 10.27 -1.27
N ILE A 55 -2.45 10.95 -1.22
CA ILE A 55 -3.27 11.11 0.00
C ILE A 55 -4.60 10.42 -0.29
N ASN A 56 -5.03 9.52 0.61
CA ASN A 56 -6.24 8.72 0.41
C ASN A 56 -6.26 7.97 -0.95
N ASN A 57 -5.10 7.46 -1.37
CA ASN A 57 -4.87 6.78 -2.66
C ASN A 57 -5.00 7.65 -3.92
N GLU A 58 -5.10 8.97 -3.79
CA GLU A 58 -5.11 9.89 -4.93
C GLU A 58 -3.81 10.68 -5.03
N GLU A 59 -3.27 10.81 -6.24
CA GLU A 59 -2.11 11.66 -6.51
C GLU A 59 -2.43 13.11 -6.17
N SER A 60 -1.74 13.64 -5.15
CA SER A 60 -2.06 14.93 -4.58
C SER A 60 -1.05 16.00 -5.01
N PHE A 61 0.25 15.73 -4.83
CA PHE A 61 1.32 16.65 -5.23
C PHE A 61 2.61 15.90 -5.50
N ILE A 62 3.53 16.56 -6.20
CA ILE A 62 4.86 16.03 -6.52
C ILE A 62 5.91 16.90 -5.83
N LEU A 63 6.86 16.24 -5.18
CA LEU A 63 8.03 16.87 -4.59
C LEU A 63 9.21 16.78 -5.55
N HIS A 64 9.99 17.85 -5.61
CA HIS A 64 11.30 17.92 -6.23
C HIS A 64 12.37 17.99 -5.13
N ILE A 65 13.36 17.11 -5.22
CA ILE A 65 14.44 16.91 -4.25
C ILE A 65 15.77 17.01 -5.03
N PRO A 66 16.39 18.19 -5.09
CA PRO A 66 17.68 18.39 -5.74
C PRO A 66 18.82 17.77 -4.90
N PRO A 67 20.05 17.68 -5.44
CA PRO A 67 21.21 17.09 -4.76
C PRO A 67 21.61 17.80 -3.46
N ASN A 68 21.21 19.05 -3.32
CA ASN A 68 21.43 19.85 -2.10
C ASN A 68 20.49 19.47 -0.95
N GLY A 69 19.55 18.53 -1.16
CA GLY A 69 18.56 18.07 -0.19
C GLY A 69 17.38 19.01 0.04
N SER A 70 17.28 20.15 -0.65
CA SER A 70 16.19 21.10 -0.42
C SER A 70 14.87 20.60 -1.00
N ILE A 71 13.93 20.18 -0.15
CA ILE A 71 12.64 19.64 -0.60
C ILE A 71 11.69 20.77 -0.98
N GLY A 72 11.14 20.73 -2.20
CA GLY A 72 10.12 21.66 -2.68
C GLY A 72 8.96 20.96 -3.38
N MET A 73 7.78 21.60 -3.43
CA MET A 73 6.65 21.12 -4.23
C MET A 73 6.74 21.67 -5.65
N LEU A 74 6.42 20.84 -6.65
CA LEU A 74 6.22 21.33 -8.02
C LEU A 74 4.93 22.15 -8.08
N ALA A 75 5.07 23.46 -8.22
CA ALA A 75 3.95 24.40 -8.19
C ALA A 75 3.53 24.91 -9.58
N THR A 76 4.10 24.37 -10.67
CA THR A 76 3.74 24.74 -12.04
C THR A 76 3.17 23.53 -12.78
N LYS A 77 2.19 23.77 -13.67
CA LYS A 77 1.58 22.71 -14.48
C LYS A 77 2.61 22.07 -15.41
N GLU A 78 3.51 22.87 -15.97
CA GLU A 78 4.59 22.43 -16.84
C GLU A 78 5.56 21.51 -16.10
N GLY A 79 5.98 21.89 -14.88
CA GLY A 79 6.88 21.06 -14.07
C GLY A 79 6.23 19.75 -13.65
N ILE A 80 4.95 19.79 -13.24
CA ILE A 80 4.18 18.57 -12.92
C ILE A 80 4.09 17.66 -14.16
N LYS A 81 3.78 18.22 -15.33
CA LYS A 81 3.65 17.46 -16.59
C LYS A 81 4.97 16.80 -16.98
N GLU A 82 6.09 17.52 -16.89
CA GLU A 82 7.41 16.97 -17.18
C GLU A 82 7.80 15.84 -16.21
N ALA A 83 7.55 16.02 -14.92
CA ALA A 83 7.79 15.01 -13.90
C ALA A 83 6.96 13.75 -14.14
N LEU A 84 5.68 13.88 -14.48
CA LEU A 84 4.80 12.74 -14.80
C LEU A 84 5.22 12.02 -16.08
N LEU A 85 5.52 12.74 -17.16
CA LEU A 85 6.00 12.14 -18.41
C LEU A 85 7.29 11.34 -18.18
N THR A 86 8.19 11.89 -17.37
CA THR A 86 9.41 11.19 -16.95
C THR A 86 9.08 9.92 -16.17
N TYR A 87 8.24 10.04 -15.13
CA TYR A 87 7.80 8.90 -14.33
C TYR A 87 7.21 7.79 -15.21
N TYR A 88 6.29 8.11 -16.13
CA TYR A 88 5.70 7.14 -17.06
C TYR A 88 6.75 6.49 -17.97
N SER A 89 7.73 7.26 -18.45
CA SER A 89 8.79 6.75 -19.32
C SER A 89 9.69 5.71 -18.64
N ILE A 90 9.95 5.86 -17.33
CA ILE A 90 10.73 4.89 -16.53
C ILE A 90 10.06 3.51 -16.54
N TYR A 91 8.72 3.48 -16.55
CA TYR A 91 7.94 2.25 -16.65
C TYR A 91 7.63 1.83 -18.10
N GLY A 92 8.29 2.46 -19.09
CA GLY A 92 8.12 2.15 -20.50
C GLY A 92 6.76 2.54 -21.06
N VAL A 93 6.06 3.48 -20.42
CA VAL A 93 4.81 4.07 -20.89
C VAL A 93 5.15 5.37 -21.63
N THR A 94 5.01 5.34 -22.95
CA THR A 94 5.31 6.45 -23.87
C THR A 94 4.23 6.49 -24.94
N LYS A 95 4.06 7.63 -25.62
CA LYS A 95 3.03 7.79 -26.65
C LYS A 95 3.16 6.75 -27.76
N GLU A 96 4.38 6.37 -28.12
CA GLU A 96 4.69 5.41 -29.17
C GLU A 96 4.47 3.95 -28.75
N LYS A 97 4.52 3.67 -27.43
CA LYS A 97 4.35 2.32 -26.87
C LYS A 97 2.99 2.10 -26.21
N LEU A 98 2.08 3.07 -26.35
CA LEU A 98 0.75 3.02 -25.79
C LEU A 98 -0.15 2.16 -26.69
N ASP A 99 -0.20 0.86 -26.42
CA ASP A 99 -1.16 -0.03 -27.06
C ASP A 99 -2.12 -0.61 -26.00
N LEU A 100 -3.33 -0.05 -25.97
CA LEU A 100 -4.37 -0.53 -25.06
C LEU A 100 -4.98 -1.87 -25.51
N ASN A 101 -4.79 -2.30 -26.76
CA ASN A 101 -5.41 -3.50 -27.29
C ASN A 101 -4.63 -4.78 -26.98
N VAL A 102 -3.40 -4.67 -26.46
CA VAL A 102 -2.59 -5.81 -26.05
C VAL A 102 -3.24 -6.50 -24.84
N SER A 103 -3.53 -7.79 -25.00
CA SER A 103 -3.90 -8.65 -23.89
C SER A 103 -2.65 -8.97 -23.07
N HIS A 104 -2.75 -8.80 -21.75
CA HIS A 104 -1.72 -9.23 -20.80
C HIS A 104 -2.15 -10.48 -20.02
N ALA A 105 -3.35 -11.01 -20.29
CA ALA A 105 -3.92 -12.10 -19.51
C ALA A 105 -3.08 -13.39 -19.57
N ASP A 106 -2.62 -13.80 -20.75
CA ASP A 106 -1.86 -15.05 -20.89
C ASP A 106 -0.51 -14.98 -20.17
N GLU A 107 0.17 -13.83 -20.24
CA GLU A 107 1.42 -13.57 -19.52
C GLU A 107 1.19 -13.58 -18.00
N LEU A 108 0.14 -12.90 -17.53
CA LEU A 108 -0.24 -12.87 -16.12
C LEU A 108 -0.63 -14.26 -15.61
N LEU A 109 -1.44 -15.01 -16.36
CA LEU A 109 -1.83 -16.38 -16.03
C LEU A 109 -0.60 -17.29 -15.94
N SER A 110 0.33 -17.19 -16.89
CA SER A 110 1.58 -17.97 -16.86
C SER A 110 2.42 -17.66 -15.61
N LEU A 111 2.48 -16.41 -15.16
CA LEU A 111 3.19 -16.02 -13.95
C LEU A 111 2.48 -16.55 -12.69
N ILE A 112 1.14 -16.46 -12.65
CA ILE A 112 0.31 -16.97 -11.55
C ILE A 112 0.45 -18.50 -11.44
N ASP A 113 0.44 -19.22 -12.57
CA ASP A 113 0.64 -20.66 -12.60
C ASP A 113 2.04 -21.06 -12.13
N SER A 114 3.07 -20.31 -12.55
CA SER A 114 4.46 -20.53 -12.11
C SER A 114 4.61 -20.33 -10.60
N TYR A 115 3.96 -19.30 -10.06
CA TYR A 115 3.87 -19.12 -8.61
C TYR A 115 3.14 -20.29 -7.94
N ASN A 116 1.99 -20.73 -8.46
CA ASN A 116 1.24 -21.82 -7.86
C ASN A 116 2.03 -23.14 -7.85
N GLN A 117 2.81 -23.41 -8.90
CA GLN A 117 3.72 -24.56 -8.96
C GLN A 117 4.84 -24.51 -7.91
N SER A 118 5.30 -23.31 -7.53
CA SER A 118 6.32 -23.15 -6.48
C SER A 118 5.84 -23.58 -5.09
N ARG A 119 4.53 -23.78 -4.91
CA ARG A 119 3.91 -24.18 -3.64
C ARG A 119 3.99 -25.67 -3.34
N ALA A 120 4.71 -26.46 -4.12
CA ALA A 120 4.81 -27.91 -3.96
C ALA A 120 5.11 -28.36 -2.51
N LYS A 121 6.01 -27.67 -1.80
CA LYS A 121 6.37 -27.99 -0.40
C LYS A 121 5.26 -27.71 0.61
N GLU A 122 4.42 -26.72 0.34
CA GLU A 122 3.22 -26.45 1.13
C GLU A 122 2.23 -27.63 1.03
N PHE A 123 1.98 -28.12 -0.18
CA PHE A 123 1.11 -29.26 -0.42
C PHE A 123 1.66 -30.55 0.21
N GLU A 124 2.97 -30.82 0.07
CA GLU A 124 3.63 -31.95 0.72
C GLU A 124 3.46 -31.89 2.26
N CYS A 125 3.68 -30.74 2.87
CA CYS A 125 3.51 -30.51 4.31
C CYS A 125 2.07 -30.81 4.76
N LYS A 126 1.07 -30.27 4.04
CA LYS A 126 -0.35 -30.53 4.33
C LYS A 126 -0.68 -32.02 4.28
N SER A 127 -0.16 -32.73 3.27
CA SER A 127 -0.40 -34.17 3.12
C SER A 127 0.29 -35.00 4.19
N TYR A 128 1.52 -34.64 4.56
CA TYR A 128 2.26 -35.29 5.64
C TYR A 128 1.56 -35.16 7.00
N LEU A 129 0.93 -34.01 7.25
CA LEU A 129 0.15 -33.74 8.46
C LEU A 129 -1.30 -34.25 8.38
N GLY A 130 -1.77 -34.66 7.20
CA GLY A 130 -3.10 -35.21 6.95
C GLY A 130 -4.22 -34.17 6.86
N ILE A 131 -3.87 -32.88 6.84
CA ILE A 131 -4.82 -31.75 6.79
C ILE A 131 -5.29 -31.44 5.35
N ASP A 132 -4.85 -32.22 4.36
CA ASP A 132 -5.36 -32.23 2.99
C ASP A 132 -6.61 -33.13 2.81
N LYS A 133 -6.83 -34.08 3.72
CA LYS A 133 -7.91 -35.08 3.61
C LYS A 133 -9.21 -34.67 4.27
N LEU A 134 -9.12 -33.85 5.31
CA LEU A 134 -10.25 -33.38 6.10
C LEU A 134 -10.13 -31.87 6.29
N ALA A 135 -11.27 -31.19 6.35
CA ALA A 135 -11.31 -29.77 6.61
C ALA A 135 -10.64 -29.43 7.96
N CYS A 136 -9.79 -28.41 7.94
CA CYS A 136 -9.15 -27.82 9.11
C CYS A 136 -9.49 -26.32 9.08
N THR A 137 -10.71 -26.00 9.52
CA THR A 137 -11.32 -24.66 9.45
C THR A 137 -11.43 -23.98 10.81
N ASP A 138 -11.30 -24.75 11.88
CA ASP A 138 -11.27 -24.34 13.27
C ASP A 138 -10.42 -25.33 14.09
N PHE A 139 -10.19 -25.02 15.36
CA PHE A 139 -9.37 -25.84 16.23
C PHE A 139 -9.81 -27.32 16.30
N GLU A 140 -11.12 -27.57 16.46
CA GLU A 140 -11.69 -28.91 16.63
C GLU A 140 -11.62 -29.74 15.34
N THR A 141 -11.85 -29.12 14.20
CA THR A 141 -11.72 -29.75 12.90
C THR A 141 -10.26 -30.04 12.56
N CYS A 142 -9.33 -29.13 12.91
CA CYS A 142 -7.89 -29.37 12.77
C CYS A 142 -7.38 -30.51 13.67
N LEU A 143 -7.91 -30.63 14.90
CA LEU A 143 -7.63 -31.77 15.78
C LEU A 143 -8.00 -33.11 15.13
N LYS A 144 -9.15 -33.16 14.44
CA LYS A 144 -9.63 -34.35 13.73
C LYS A 144 -8.87 -34.58 12.42
N ALA A 145 -8.53 -33.52 11.70
CA ALA A 145 -7.79 -33.59 10.44
C ALA A 145 -6.35 -34.08 10.65
N CYS A 146 -5.75 -33.74 11.80
CA CYS A 146 -4.44 -34.21 12.27
C CYS A 146 -4.43 -35.72 12.57
N SER A 147 -4.56 -36.52 11.51
CA SER A 147 -4.89 -37.94 11.53
C SER A 147 -3.69 -38.85 11.28
N THR A 148 -2.59 -38.32 10.73
CA THR A 148 -1.38 -39.10 10.48
C THR A 148 -0.67 -39.43 11.80
N PRO A 149 0.09 -40.55 11.89
CA PRO A 149 0.87 -40.86 13.08
C PRO A 149 1.78 -39.71 13.52
N ILE A 150 2.51 -39.12 12.58
CA ILE A 150 3.39 -37.98 12.87
C ILE A 150 2.60 -36.78 13.42
N CYS A 151 1.47 -36.43 12.80
CA CYS A 151 0.67 -35.32 13.30
C CYS A 151 0.16 -35.58 14.73
N ARG A 152 -0.27 -36.81 15.04
CA ARG A 152 -0.71 -37.19 16.40
C ARG A 152 0.42 -37.11 17.43
N ASP A 153 1.63 -37.52 17.06
CA ASP A 153 2.81 -37.44 17.92
C ASP A 153 3.18 -35.97 18.20
N LEU A 154 3.22 -35.16 17.14
CA LEU A 154 3.47 -33.71 17.23
C LEU A 154 2.40 -32.97 18.04
N ARG A 155 1.13 -33.34 17.87
CA ARG A 155 0.03 -32.84 18.71
C ARG A 155 0.23 -33.20 20.17
N THR A 156 0.69 -34.40 20.47
CA THR A 156 0.92 -34.84 21.85
C THR A 156 2.08 -34.06 22.49
N ALA A 157 3.14 -33.78 21.73
CA ALA A 157 4.30 -33.02 22.21
C ALA A 157 4.07 -31.50 22.27
N GLY A 158 3.43 -30.93 21.25
CA GLY A 158 3.23 -29.48 21.08
C GLY A 158 1.88 -28.96 21.59
N GLY A 159 0.94 -29.84 21.91
CA GLY A 159 -0.37 -29.52 22.46
C GLY A 159 -1.18 -28.56 21.58
N GLU A 160 -1.87 -27.63 22.23
CA GLU A 160 -2.75 -26.64 21.59
C GLU A 160 -2.01 -25.75 20.57
N ARG A 161 -0.77 -25.32 20.89
CA ARG A 161 0.02 -24.43 20.03
C ARG A 161 0.29 -25.04 18.65
N PHE A 162 0.52 -26.35 18.60
CA PHE A 162 0.72 -27.06 17.35
C PHE A 162 -0.56 -27.07 16.50
N ILE A 163 -1.71 -27.33 17.11
CA ILE A 163 -3.00 -27.31 16.41
C ILE A 163 -3.36 -25.91 15.92
N THR A 164 -3.09 -24.87 16.70
CA THR A 164 -3.27 -23.48 16.25
C THR A 164 -2.37 -23.15 15.05
N SER A 165 -1.15 -23.68 15.02
CA SER A 165 -0.24 -23.50 13.88
C SER A 165 -0.73 -24.23 12.62
N LEU A 166 -1.29 -25.43 12.77
CA LEU A 166 -1.96 -26.17 11.69
C LEU A 166 -3.17 -25.41 11.15
N TRP A 167 -3.99 -24.85 12.04
CA TRP A 167 -5.16 -24.07 11.67
C TRP A 167 -4.76 -22.81 10.90
N ALA A 168 -3.76 -22.07 11.38
CA ALA A 168 -3.22 -20.91 10.69
C ALA A 168 -2.71 -21.27 9.29
N LEU A 169 -1.93 -22.35 9.17
CA LEU A 169 -1.45 -22.86 7.88
C LEU A 169 -2.62 -23.16 6.94
N SER A 170 -3.60 -23.93 7.39
CA SER A 170 -4.77 -24.32 6.59
C SER A 170 -5.54 -23.10 6.08
N ASN A 171 -5.80 -22.12 6.95
CA ASN A 171 -6.51 -20.89 6.58
C ASN A 171 -5.73 -20.07 5.56
N GLN A 172 -4.44 -19.85 5.78
CA GLN A 172 -3.60 -19.04 4.89
C GLN A 172 -3.43 -19.72 3.53
N SER A 173 -3.16 -21.02 3.50
CA SER A 173 -3.16 -21.83 2.27
C SER A 173 -4.48 -21.71 1.51
N SER A 174 -5.61 -21.78 2.21
CA SER A 174 -6.93 -21.68 1.58
C SER A 174 -7.23 -20.28 1.04
N ARG A 175 -6.71 -19.23 1.69
CA ARG A 175 -6.78 -17.85 1.16
C ARG A 175 -5.98 -17.73 -0.12
N ILE A 176 -4.75 -18.24 -0.15
CA ILE A 176 -3.92 -18.30 -1.37
C ILE A 176 -4.69 -19.01 -2.50
N ASP A 177 -5.30 -20.17 -2.23
CA ASP A 177 -6.08 -20.90 -3.24
C ASP A 177 -7.29 -20.09 -3.75
N SER A 178 -8.00 -19.40 -2.86
CA SER A 178 -9.12 -18.53 -3.21
C SER A 178 -8.69 -17.33 -4.05
N ASP A 179 -7.58 -16.67 -3.70
CA ASP A 179 -7.07 -15.50 -4.40
C ASP A 179 -6.55 -15.88 -5.79
N LEU A 180 -5.87 -17.03 -5.92
CA LEU A 180 -5.48 -17.59 -7.21
C LEU A 180 -6.68 -17.86 -8.12
N LEU A 181 -7.75 -18.46 -7.57
CA LEU A 181 -8.98 -18.71 -8.31
C LEU A 181 -9.65 -17.40 -8.75
N ALA A 182 -9.68 -16.40 -7.86
CA ALA A 182 -10.25 -15.08 -8.15
C ALA A 182 -9.44 -14.34 -9.23
N LEU A 183 -8.10 -14.40 -9.17
CA LEU A 183 -7.21 -13.85 -10.20
C LEU A 183 -7.48 -14.49 -11.56
N ALA A 184 -7.51 -15.82 -11.62
CA ALA A 184 -7.78 -16.56 -12.86
C ALA A 184 -9.17 -16.23 -13.43
N GLY A 185 -10.20 -16.16 -12.57
CA GLY A 185 -11.56 -15.79 -12.97
C GLY A 185 -11.67 -14.37 -13.51
N LYS A 186 -10.97 -13.40 -12.89
CA LYS A 186 -10.93 -12.01 -13.36
C LYS A 186 -10.17 -11.88 -14.68
N LEU A 187 -9.03 -12.55 -14.83
CA LEU A 187 -8.25 -12.53 -16.08
C LEU A 187 -9.01 -13.20 -17.23
N GLY A 188 -9.75 -14.29 -16.96
CA GLY A 188 -10.60 -14.94 -17.96
C GLY A 188 -11.81 -14.11 -18.39
N SER A 189 -12.38 -13.30 -17.49
CA SER A 189 -13.54 -12.45 -17.80
C SER A 189 -13.17 -11.07 -18.36
N ASN A 190 -11.97 -10.57 -18.08
CA ASN A 190 -11.46 -9.30 -18.61
C ASN A 190 -9.99 -9.45 -19.03
N PRO A 191 -9.70 -10.09 -20.17
CA PRO A 191 -8.33 -10.43 -20.54
C PRO A 191 -7.49 -9.20 -20.95
N ARG A 192 -8.14 -8.13 -21.37
CA ARG A 192 -7.47 -6.91 -21.84
C ARG A 192 -7.22 -5.89 -20.74
N LEU A 193 -7.82 -6.07 -19.56
CA LEU A 193 -7.68 -5.13 -18.45
C LEU A 193 -8.03 -3.71 -18.90
N ASP A 194 -9.24 -3.58 -19.43
CA ASP A 194 -9.68 -2.39 -20.16
C ASP A 194 -10.03 -1.20 -19.26
N THR A 195 -10.09 -1.39 -17.94
CA THR A 195 -10.43 -0.32 -16.99
C THR A 195 -9.44 -0.23 -15.83
N PRO A 196 -9.20 0.97 -15.27
CA PRO A 196 -8.39 1.16 -14.06
C PRO A 196 -8.85 0.28 -12.89
N GLU A 197 -10.17 0.17 -12.66
CA GLU A 197 -10.74 -0.60 -11.55
C GLU A 197 -10.44 -2.09 -11.67
N SER A 198 -10.39 -2.60 -12.90
CA SER A 198 -10.02 -4.01 -13.15
C SER A 198 -8.56 -4.27 -12.79
N VAL A 199 -7.67 -3.34 -13.14
CA VAL A 199 -6.23 -3.41 -12.84
C VAL A 199 -6.00 -3.27 -11.34
N ASP A 200 -6.63 -2.30 -10.69
CA ASP A 200 -6.52 -2.06 -9.25
C ASP A 200 -7.05 -3.26 -8.46
N GLY A 201 -8.18 -3.82 -8.91
CA GLY A 201 -8.79 -5.01 -8.30
C GLY A 201 -7.99 -6.30 -8.48
N LEU A 202 -7.12 -6.42 -9.48
CA LEU A 202 -6.16 -7.52 -9.63
C LEU A 202 -4.88 -7.26 -8.83
N THR A 203 -4.41 -6.00 -8.81
CA THR A 203 -3.23 -5.59 -8.04
C THR A 203 -3.45 -5.87 -6.55
N LYS A 204 -4.64 -5.55 -6.03
CA LYS A 204 -5.02 -5.87 -4.66
C LYS A 204 -4.97 -7.38 -4.38
N LEU A 205 -5.50 -8.21 -5.27
CA LEU A 205 -5.46 -9.66 -5.11
C LEU A 205 -4.03 -10.21 -5.12
N LEU A 206 -3.12 -9.63 -5.93
CA LEU A 206 -1.71 -9.99 -5.88
C LEU A 206 -1.05 -9.58 -4.55
N ASP A 207 -1.43 -8.42 -4.00
CA ASP A 207 -0.92 -7.97 -2.69
C ASP A 207 -1.42 -8.89 -1.57
N ASP A 208 -2.71 -9.22 -1.54
CA ASP A 208 -3.31 -10.16 -0.58
C ASP A 208 -2.65 -11.56 -0.68
N LEU A 209 -2.30 -11.99 -1.90
CA LEU A 209 -1.57 -13.24 -2.15
C LEU A 209 -0.13 -13.20 -1.63
N MET A 210 0.58 -12.09 -1.84
CA MET A 210 1.94 -11.88 -1.32
C MET A 210 1.96 -11.88 0.21
N ASP A 211 1.01 -11.19 0.84
CA ASP A 211 0.87 -11.15 2.30
C ASP A 211 0.57 -12.54 2.87
N SER A 212 -0.41 -13.25 2.29
CA SER A 212 -0.73 -14.62 2.71
C SER A 212 0.46 -15.57 2.54
N SER A 213 1.26 -15.41 1.46
CA SER A 213 2.49 -16.19 1.25
C SER A 213 3.53 -15.93 2.34
N ALA A 214 3.71 -14.67 2.73
CA ALA A 214 4.63 -14.29 3.79
C ALA A 214 4.20 -14.88 5.14
N GLU A 215 2.88 -14.90 5.41
CA GLU A 215 2.34 -15.53 6.62
C GLU A 215 2.58 -17.05 6.66
N VAL A 216 2.34 -17.77 5.55
CA VAL A 216 2.62 -19.21 5.48
C VAL A 216 4.12 -19.47 5.68
N LYS A 217 4.99 -18.69 5.05
CA LYS A 217 6.44 -18.81 5.20
C LYS A 217 6.89 -18.56 6.65
N ALA A 218 6.23 -17.64 7.34
CA ALA A 218 6.49 -17.33 8.74
C ALA A 218 5.88 -18.36 9.71
N ASN A 219 5.02 -19.27 9.23
CA ASN A 219 4.40 -20.27 10.07
C ASN A 219 5.45 -21.18 10.73
N GLY A 220 5.30 -21.40 12.04
CA GLY A 220 6.26 -22.16 12.85
C GLY A 220 6.48 -23.60 12.39
N LEU A 221 5.55 -24.19 11.64
CA LEU A 221 5.66 -25.55 11.11
C LEU A 221 6.79 -25.72 10.08
N PHE A 222 7.09 -24.68 9.30
CA PHE A 222 8.14 -24.69 8.26
C PHE A 222 9.54 -24.37 8.80
N ASN A 223 9.62 -23.86 10.02
CA ASN A 223 10.88 -23.54 10.69
C ASN A 223 11.35 -24.67 11.63
N GLN A 224 10.61 -25.78 11.71
CA GLN A 224 10.93 -26.92 12.57
C GLN A 224 11.51 -28.09 11.75
N PRO A 225 12.76 -28.51 12.03
CA PRO A 225 13.38 -29.64 11.34
C PRO A 225 12.55 -30.92 11.44
N GLY A 226 12.30 -31.58 10.30
CA GLY A 226 11.63 -32.88 10.24
C GLY A 226 10.10 -32.84 10.30
N ILE A 227 9.47 -31.66 10.35
CA ILE A 227 8.01 -31.52 10.25
C ILE A 227 7.65 -31.10 8.83
N CYS A 228 7.99 -29.88 8.45
CA CYS A 228 7.79 -29.36 7.10
C CYS A 228 9.08 -28.67 6.63
N TYR A 229 9.44 -28.89 5.36
CA TYR A 229 10.59 -28.23 4.75
C TYR A 229 10.23 -26.79 4.37
N PRO A 230 11.15 -25.82 4.55
CA PRO A 230 10.89 -24.42 4.20
C PRO A 230 10.30 -24.26 2.80
N VAL A 231 9.26 -23.43 2.68
CA VAL A 231 8.65 -23.08 1.39
C VAL A 231 9.38 -21.89 0.80
N GLU A 232 9.99 -22.10 -0.37
CA GLU A 232 10.53 -21.03 -1.21
C GLU A 232 9.46 -20.64 -2.24
N TYR A 233 8.56 -19.73 -1.85
CA TYR A 233 7.63 -19.15 -2.79
C TYR A 233 8.39 -18.43 -3.91
N GLY A 234 7.98 -18.65 -5.16
CA GLY A 234 8.44 -17.89 -6.32
C GLY A 234 7.87 -16.48 -6.34
N LEU A 235 8.20 -15.65 -5.33
CA LEU A 235 7.67 -14.29 -5.19
C LEU A 235 8.05 -13.39 -6.37
N ASP A 236 9.16 -13.70 -7.05
CA ASP A 236 9.57 -13.00 -8.26
C ASP A 236 8.51 -13.06 -9.38
N TYR A 237 7.70 -14.13 -9.43
CA TYR A 237 6.59 -14.22 -10.38
C TYR A 237 5.48 -13.23 -10.04
N LEU A 238 5.15 -13.07 -8.75
CA LEU A 238 4.15 -12.11 -8.29
C LEU A 238 4.62 -10.67 -8.48
N VAL A 239 5.91 -10.40 -8.22
CA VAL A 239 6.53 -9.08 -8.48
C VAL A 239 6.48 -8.74 -9.97
N GLN A 240 6.76 -9.71 -10.85
CA GLN A 240 6.64 -9.51 -12.30
C GLN A 240 5.19 -9.27 -12.73
N ALA A 241 4.24 -10.04 -12.20
CA ALA A 241 2.81 -9.87 -12.48
C ALA A 241 2.33 -8.47 -12.04
N LYS A 242 2.73 -8.05 -10.83
CA LYS A 242 2.43 -6.71 -10.32
C LYS A 242 3.05 -5.62 -11.20
N ARG A 243 4.26 -5.81 -11.73
CA ARG A 243 4.87 -4.85 -12.67
C ARG A 243 4.07 -4.69 -13.96
N ILE A 244 3.53 -5.79 -14.50
CA ILE A 244 2.66 -5.75 -15.69
C ILE A 244 1.40 -4.95 -15.39
N LEU A 245 0.74 -5.23 -14.26
CA LEU A 245 -0.46 -4.49 -13.84
C LEU A 245 -0.17 -3.01 -13.58
N LEU A 246 0.92 -2.68 -12.90
CA LEU A 246 1.35 -1.30 -12.68
C LEU A 246 1.59 -0.58 -14.00
N ARG A 247 2.30 -1.21 -14.94
CA ARG A 247 2.51 -0.63 -16.28
C ARG A 247 1.17 -0.37 -16.98
N ARG A 248 0.23 -1.31 -16.90
CA ARG A 248 -1.12 -1.15 -17.48
C ARG A 248 -1.89 0.00 -16.80
N ARG A 249 -1.80 0.12 -15.47
CA ARG A 249 -2.43 1.21 -14.72
C ARG A 249 -1.91 2.57 -15.17
N LEU A 250 -0.59 2.68 -15.33
CA LEU A 250 0.08 3.89 -15.80
C LEU A 250 -0.30 4.28 -17.24
N CYS A 251 -0.67 3.32 -18.10
CA CYS A 251 -1.21 3.65 -19.43
C CYS A 251 -2.52 4.45 -19.33
N PHE A 252 -3.40 4.14 -18.37
CA PHE A 252 -4.61 4.92 -18.14
C PHE A 252 -4.29 6.31 -17.60
N ASP A 253 -3.36 6.40 -16.64
CA ASP A 253 -2.95 7.70 -16.09
C ASP A 253 -2.26 8.58 -17.15
N PHE A 254 -1.52 7.97 -18.07
CA PHE A 254 -0.91 8.66 -19.21
C PHE A 254 -1.97 9.19 -20.19
N LEU A 255 -3.04 8.44 -20.46
CA LEU A 255 -4.14 8.90 -21.30
C LEU A 255 -4.90 10.08 -20.68
N ALA A 256 -5.00 10.10 -19.36
CA ALA A 256 -5.58 11.19 -18.58
C ALA A 256 -4.54 12.24 -18.14
N LEU A 257 -3.37 12.33 -18.80
CA LEU A 257 -2.24 13.15 -18.34
C LEU A 257 -2.64 14.60 -18.05
N ASP A 258 -3.33 15.27 -18.97
CA ASP A 258 -3.68 16.69 -18.79
C ASP A 258 -4.68 16.90 -17.62
N GLU A 259 -5.62 15.97 -17.43
CA GLU A 259 -6.54 15.98 -16.27
C GLU A 259 -5.78 15.72 -14.95
N ASN A 260 -4.84 14.76 -14.98
CA ASN A 260 -3.98 14.45 -13.84
C ASN A 260 -3.11 15.65 -13.44
N VAL A 261 -2.52 16.35 -14.41
CA VAL A 261 -1.75 17.58 -14.19
C VAL A 261 -2.63 18.65 -13.54
N GLU A 262 -3.84 18.87 -14.04
CA GLU A 262 -4.76 19.87 -13.48
C GLU A 262 -5.15 19.53 -12.04
N ARG A 263 -5.45 18.26 -11.78
CA ARG A 263 -5.83 17.77 -10.45
C ARG A 263 -4.68 17.92 -9.45
N ILE A 264 -3.48 17.47 -9.81
CA ILE A 264 -2.28 17.56 -8.96
C ILE A 264 -1.92 19.03 -8.71
N PHE A 265 -2.00 19.89 -9.73
CA PHE A 265 -1.79 21.33 -9.56
C PHE A 265 -2.81 21.94 -8.59
N THR A 266 -4.09 21.67 -8.79
CA THR A 266 -5.17 22.15 -7.90
C THR A 266 -4.95 21.70 -6.46
N ASN A 267 -4.68 20.41 -6.27
CA ASN A 267 -4.38 19.84 -4.96
C ASN A 267 -3.16 20.50 -4.32
N THR A 268 -2.07 20.68 -5.09
CA THR A 268 -0.87 21.38 -4.60
C THR A 268 -1.21 22.78 -4.08
N MET A 269 -2.00 23.56 -4.82
CA MET A 269 -2.40 24.90 -4.41
C MET A 269 -3.27 24.90 -3.15
N ILE A 270 -4.21 23.94 -3.04
CA ILE A 270 -5.01 23.75 -1.82
C ILE A 270 -4.08 23.49 -0.63
N ARG A 271 -3.13 22.55 -0.75
CA ARG A 271 -2.21 22.19 0.33
C ARG A 271 -1.32 23.35 0.77
N VAL A 272 -0.81 24.13 -0.18
CA VAL A 272 -0.04 25.35 0.11
C VAL A 272 -0.89 26.37 0.88
N SER A 273 -2.14 26.58 0.46
CA SER A 273 -3.05 27.50 1.17
C SER A 273 -3.40 27.03 2.59
N MET A 274 -3.64 25.73 2.78
CA MET A 274 -3.93 25.14 4.09
C MET A 274 -2.76 25.34 5.07
N LYS A 275 -1.52 25.12 4.61
CA LYS A 275 -0.33 25.35 5.42
C LYS A 275 -0.24 26.81 5.86
N LYS A 276 -0.44 27.75 4.92
CA LYS A 276 -0.39 29.19 5.21
C LYS A 276 -1.42 29.61 6.27
N VAL A 277 -2.67 29.14 6.16
CA VAL A 277 -3.72 29.43 7.15
C VAL A 277 -3.36 28.89 8.53
N ARG A 278 -2.74 27.71 8.61
CA ARG A 278 -2.28 27.16 9.90
C ARG A 278 -1.15 27.99 10.52
N GLU A 279 -0.19 28.41 9.71
CA GLU A 279 0.92 29.26 10.17
C GLU A 279 0.40 30.62 10.69
N GLU A 280 -0.55 31.23 9.97
CA GLU A 280 -1.22 32.46 10.40
C GLU A 280 -1.98 32.26 11.72
N ASN A 281 -2.76 31.18 11.86
CA ASN A 281 -3.50 30.88 13.09
C ASN A 281 -2.58 30.56 14.28
N ALA A 282 -1.44 29.90 14.05
CA ALA A 282 -0.46 29.61 15.10
C ALA A 282 0.20 30.90 15.63
N THR A 283 0.41 31.89 14.77
CA THR A 283 0.96 33.21 15.18
C THR A 283 -0.04 34.11 15.89
N GLN A 284 -1.34 33.82 15.81
CA GLN A 284 -2.41 34.63 16.42
C GLN A 284 -2.81 34.20 17.84
N ILE A 285 -2.21 33.16 18.42
CA ILE A 285 -2.41 32.83 19.84
C ILE A 285 -1.57 33.81 20.67
N PRO A 286 -2.18 34.78 21.37
CA PRO A 286 -1.43 35.78 22.11
C PRO A 286 -0.68 35.15 23.28
N ALA A 287 0.59 35.52 23.46
CA ALA A 287 1.43 35.22 24.62
C ALA A 287 0.97 35.95 25.90
N ASN A 288 -0.34 36.08 26.13
CA ASN A 288 -0.89 36.58 27.39
C ASN A 288 -1.10 35.40 28.33
N ASN A 289 -0.02 34.92 28.93
CA ASN A 289 -0.02 34.22 30.23
C ASN A 289 1.41 34.23 30.80
N SER A 290 1.97 35.42 30.98
CA SER A 290 3.13 35.63 31.85
C SER A 290 2.93 36.90 32.69
N ALA A 291 2.08 36.80 33.70
CA ALA A 291 2.11 37.67 34.87
C ALA A 291 1.68 36.87 36.12
N THR A 292 2.69 36.31 36.80
CA THR A 292 2.82 36.18 38.26
C THR A 292 2.16 37.35 39.02
N SER A 293 1.61 37.29 40.23
CA SER A 293 1.38 36.27 41.27
C SER A 293 0.68 37.00 42.45
N THR A 294 0.25 36.23 43.46
CA THR A 294 0.13 36.57 44.89
C THR A 294 -1.12 37.30 45.45
N GLU A 295 -1.84 36.50 46.30
CA GLU A 295 -2.61 36.82 47.52
C GLU A 295 -3.94 37.63 47.36
N PHE A 296 -5.07 37.32 48.01
CA PHE A 296 -5.28 37.01 49.43
C PHE A 296 -6.57 36.18 49.68
N LEU A 297 -6.62 35.49 50.82
CA LEU A 297 -7.65 34.58 51.34
C LEU A 297 -9.00 35.22 51.75
N SER A 298 -9.98 34.32 51.92
CA SER A 298 -11.30 34.41 52.60
C SER A 298 -12.46 34.98 51.79
N GLY A 299 -13.65 34.38 51.73
CA GLY A 299 -14.14 33.15 52.31
C GLY A 299 -15.64 32.98 52.03
N VAL A 300 -16.07 31.73 52.18
CA VAL A 300 -17.39 31.28 52.67
C VAL A 300 -18.60 31.24 51.70
N VAL A 301 -19.21 30.05 51.71
CA VAL A 301 -20.65 29.68 51.66
C VAL A 301 -21.19 29.05 50.36
N ASN A 302 -21.37 27.71 50.45
CA ASN A 302 -22.48 26.84 50.01
C ASN A 302 -23.09 26.97 48.59
N SER A 303 -22.92 25.89 47.81
CA SER A 303 -23.94 24.95 47.25
C SER A 303 -25.42 25.38 47.10
N PRO A 304 -26.26 24.71 46.26
CA PRO A 304 -26.02 23.72 45.19
C PRO A 304 -26.87 23.92 43.90
N LEU A 305 -26.68 23.01 42.93
CA LEU A 305 -27.67 22.50 41.96
C LEU A 305 -28.32 23.48 40.94
N ALA A 306 -27.90 23.29 39.67
CA ALA A 306 -28.74 22.71 38.61
C ALA A 306 -28.97 23.55 37.32
N TRP A 307 -29.15 22.77 36.23
CA TRP A 307 -29.71 23.06 34.90
C TRP A 307 -28.87 23.87 33.90
N ALA A 308 -28.51 23.24 32.78
CA ALA A 308 -29.10 23.49 31.45
C ALA A 308 -28.09 23.28 30.30
N VAL A 309 -28.46 22.35 29.41
CA VAL A 309 -27.98 22.22 28.01
C VAL A 309 -28.69 23.33 27.18
N PRO A 310 -28.09 23.89 26.11
CA PRO A 310 -28.41 23.36 24.78
C PRO A 310 -27.21 23.34 23.81
N VAL A 311 -27.01 22.17 23.21
CA VAL A 311 -26.40 22.00 21.88
C VAL A 311 -27.52 22.19 20.87
N LEU A 312 -27.41 23.17 19.97
CA LEU A 312 -28.32 23.30 18.82
C LEU A 312 -27.65 24.02 17.64
N ALA A 313 -27.73 23.33 16.50
CA ALA A 313 -27.81 23.81 15.12
C ALA A 313 -26.59 24.51 14.49
N ILE A 314 -26.06 23.91 13.41
CA ILE A 314 -26.33 24.38 12.05
C ILE A 314 -26.62 23.16 11.17
N ALA A 315 -27.72 23.26 10.44
CA ALA A 315 -28.33 22.22 9.63
C ALA A 315 -27.76 22.14 8.21
N ALA A 316 -28.02 20.98 7.62
CA ALA A 316 -28.03 20.64 6.21
C ALA A 316 -28.48 21.77 5.26
N PHE A 317 -27.80 21.89 4.12
CA PHE A 317 -28.37 22.50 2.93
C PHE A 317 -27.91 21.77 1.65
N PHE A 318 -28.93 21.33 0.90
CA PHE A 318 -28.97 20.91 -0.51
C PHE A 318 -28.59 19.47 -0.92
N ILE A 319 -29.65 18.62 -0.93
CA ILE A 319 -29.94 17.74 -2.07
C ILE A 319 -31.27 18.19 -2.69
N VAL A 320 -31.38 18.01 -4.01
CA VAL A 320 -32.58 18.01 -4.88
C VAL A 320 -32.78 19.24 -5.76
N LYS A 321 -32.31 19.13 -7.01
CA LYS A 321 -33.08 19.51 -8.20
C LYS A 321 -32.65 18.58 -9.36
N ALA A 322 -33.27 17.41 -9.48
CA ALA A 322 -34.51 17.14 -10.23
C ALA A 322 -34.25 16.82 -11.72
N MET A 323 -34.48 15.55 -12.04
CA MET A 323 -34.79 15.05 -13.38
C MET A 323 -35.94 15.85 -14.02
N ARG A 324 -35.82 16.18 -15.32
CA ARG A 324 -36.72 15.74 -16.41
C ARG A 324 -36.71 16.72 -17.60
N LYS A 325 -36.39 16.14 -18.77
CA LYS A 325 -37.02 16.26 -20.12
C LYS A 325 -35.88 16.14 -21.14
N GLY A 326 -35.85 15.19 -22.08
CA GLY A 326 -36.96 14.63 -22.84
C GLY A 326 -36.91 15.19 -24.26
N ARG A 327 -36.11 14.56 -25.13
CA ARG A 327 -36.29 14.38 -26.57
C ARG A 327 -35.52 13.15 -26.98
#